data_AF-A0A1F9ZLM8-F1
#
_entry.id   AF-A0A1F9ZLM8-F1
#
_cell.length_a   1.000
_cell.length_b   1.000
_cell.length_c   1.000
_cell.angle_alpha   90.00
_cell.angle_beta   90.00
_cell.angle_gamma   90.00
#
_symmetry.space_group_name_H-M   'P 1'
#
loop_
_entity.id
_entity.type
_entity.pdbx_description
1 polymer ?
#
loop_
_entity_poly.entity_id
_entity_poly.type
_entity_poly.pdbx_seq_one_letter_code
_entity_poly.pdbx_strand_id
1 'polypeptide(L)'
;MATPYQICLVTVGDEKTASFLAKGLVESSLAACVNIIKETTSFYRWQGKLEKSSECLLIIKTRKILTHDVEQFIKTKHTYTVPEILFVSVDDGSAEYLDWLGANTIFTVNTPKDKSGKPIL
;
A
#
# COMPACT_ATOMS: atom_id res chain seq x y z
N MET A 1 -17.80 -3.07 -15.09
CA MET A 1 -17.10 -4.09 -14.26
C MET A 1 -16.04 -3.35 -13.48
N ALA A 2 -15.83 -3.66 -12.20
CA ALA A 2 -14.80 -3.00 -11.40
C ALA A 2 -13.40 -3.22 -12.02
N THR A 3 -12.56 -2.20 -11.99
CA THR A 3 -11.19 -2.26 -12.52
C THR A 3 -10.33 -3.29 -11.75
N PRO A 4 -9.19 -3.73 -12.29
CA PRO A 4 -8.23 -4.56 -11.54
C PRO A 4 -7.44 -3.78 -10.49
N TYR A 5 -7.80 -2.52 -10.21
CA TYR A 5 -7.07 -1.61 -9.34
C TYR A 5 -7.80 -1.37 -8.02
N GLN A 6 -7.03 -0.91 -7.04
CA GLN A 6 -7.51 -0.61 -5.69
C GLN A 6 -6.69 0.49 -5.05
N ILE A 7 -7.27 1.12 -4.04
CA ILE A 7 -6.61 2.05 -3.14
C ILE A 7 -6.35 1.33 -1.82
N CYS A 8 -5.12 1.38 -1.34
CA CYS A 8 -4.76 0.94 0.01
C CYS A 8 -4.58 2.16 0.92
N LEU A 9 -5.28 2.15 2.05
CA LEU A 9 -5.21 3.16 3.11
C LEU A 9 -4.40 2.60 4.27
N VAL A 10 -3.40 3.36 4.72
CA VAL A 10 -2.49 2.96 5.80
C VAL A 10 -2.18 4.16 6.67
N THR A 11 -2.27 4.04 7.98
CA THR A 11 -1.78 5.06 8.92
C THR A 11 -0.46 4.62 9.54
N VAL A 12 0.47 5.56 9.70
CA VAL A 12 1.76 5.34 10.37
C VAL A 12 2.04 6.45 11.36
N GLY A 13 2.79 6.16 12.42
CA GLY A 13 3.02 7.11 13.51
C GLY A 13 3.95 8.28 13.20
N ASP A 14 4.71 8.25 12.09
CA ASP A 14 5.68 9.29 11.78
C ASP A 14 5.97 9.46 10.27
N GLU A 15 6.42 10.66 9.90
CA GLU A 15 6.71 11.03 8.51
C GLU A 15 7.88 10.24 7.90
N LYS A 16 8.87 9.84 8.71
CA LYS A 16 10.03 9.10 8.21
C LYS A 16 9.61 7.70 7.76
N THR A 17 8.78 7.03 8.55
CA THR A 17 8.16 5.75 8.19
C THR A 17 7.25 5.91 6.98
N ALA A 18 6.42 6.96 6.94
CA ALA A 18 5.55 7.24 5.78
C ALA A 18 6.36 7.39 4.48
N SER A 19 7.42 8.20 4.52
CA SER A 19 8.29 8.46 3.37
C SER A 19 9.06 7.22 2.93
N PHE A 20 9.54 6.41 3.89
CA PHE A 20 10.20 5.14 3.59
C PHE A 20 9.26 4.18 2.87
N LEU A 21 8.06 3.98 3.40
CA LEU A 21 7.07 3.08 2.80
C LEU A 21 6.64 3.57 1.42
N ALA A 22 6.32 4.86 1.28
CA ALA A 22 5.91 5.43 0.00
C ALA A 22 6.96 5.24 -1.10
N LYS A 23 8.23 5.56 -0.80
CA LYS A 23 9.33 5.37 -1.75
C LYS A 23 9.54 3.91 -2.10
N GLY A 24 9.64 3.05 -1.09
CA GLY A 24 9.94 1.63 -1.31
C GLY A 24 8.84 0.89 -2.07
N LEU A 25 7.56 1.22 -1.85
CA LEU A 25 6.44 0.67 -2.62
C LEU A 25 6.51 1.05 -4.09
N VAL A 26 6.87 2.30 -4.41
CA VAL A 26 6.98 2.79 -5.78
C VAL A 26 8.25 2.26 -6.46
N GLU A 27 9.39 2.31 -5.79
CA GLU A 27 10.68 1.77 -6.29
C GLU A 27 10.60 0.27 -6.56
N SER A 28 9.84 -0.47 -5.74
CA SER A 28 9.60 -1.91 -5.95
C SER A 28 8.46 -2.20 -6.94
N SER A 29 7.85 -1.16 -7.52
CA SER A 29 6.69 -1.27 -8.43
C SER A 29 5.51 -2.06 -7.83
N LEU A 30 5.40 -2.07 -6.50
CA LEU A 30 4.26 -2.62 -5.76
C LEU A 30 3.07 -1.65 -5.73
N ALA A 31 3.34 -0.37 -5.95
CA ALA A 31 2.34 0.67 -6.16
C ALA A 31 2.82 1.64 -7.24
N ALA A 32 1.91 2.16 -8.05
CA ALA A 32 2.26 3.18 -9.04
C ALA A 32 2.45 4.55 -8.39
N CYS A 33 1.67 4.83 -7.33
CA CYS A 33 1.65 6.13 -6.67
C CYS A 33 1.26 5.98 -5.20
N VAL A 34 1.86 6.82 -4.34
CA VAL A 34 1.50 6.94 -2.94
C VAL A 34 1.40 8.43 -2.59
N ASN A 35 0.24 8.86 -2.08
CA ASN A 35 0.09 10.18 -1.49
C ASN A 35 0.31 10.07 0.02
N ILE A 36 0.98 11.05 0.62
CA ILE A 36 1.14 11.17 2.08
C ILE A 36 0.35 12.39 2.53
N ILE A 37 -0.64 12.19 3.40
CA ILE A 37 -1.31 13.24 4.14
C ILE A 37 -0.69 13.29 5.53
N LYS A 38 -0.03 14.40 5.83
CA LYS A 38 0.65 14.61 7.12
C LYS A 38 -0.32 15.09 8.18
N GLU A 39 0.08 14.94 9.44
CA GLU A 39 -0.59 15.54 10.61
C GLU A 39 -2.06 15.09 10.77
N THR A 40 -2.35 13.83 10.49
CA THR A 40 -3.68 13.26 10.75
C THR A 40 -3.82 12.95 12.23
N THR A 41 -5.03 13.10 12.78
CA THR A 41 -5.34 12.70 14.16
C THR A 41 -6.31 11.53 14.15
N SER A 42 -5.91 10.42 14.76
CA SER A 42 -6.73 9.22 14.90
C SER A 42 -7.24 9.09 16.33
N PHE A 43 -8.56 8.89 16.48
CA PHE A 43 -9.19 8.57 17.76
C PHE A 43 -9.70 7.12 17.73
N TYR A 44 -9.33 6.33 18.72
CA TYR A 44 -9.71 4.92 18.81
C TYR A 44 -9.79 4.47 20.26
N ARG A 45 -10.26 3.24 20.51
CA ARG A 45 -10.22 2.66 21.86
C ARG A 45 -9.11 1.63 21.98
N TRP A 46 -8.33 1.74 23.04
CA TRP A 46 -7.33 0.74 23.41
C TRP A 46 -7.47 0.42 24.90
N GLN A 47 -7.55 -0.87 25.23
CA GLN A 47 -7.73 -1.34 26.62
C GLN A 47 -8.87 -0.61 27.37
N GLY A 48 -9.98 -0.36 26.68
CA GLY A 48 -11.16 0.31 27.22
C GLY A 48 -11.07 1.84 27.30
N LYS A 49 -9.91 2.45 27.05
CA LYS A 49 -9.70 3.90 27.10
C LYS A 49 -9.78 4.53 25.71
N LEU A 50 -10.25 5.77 25.66
CA LEU A 50 -10.19 6.58 24.44
C LEU A 50 -8.74 7.06 24.27
N GLU A 51 -8.13 6.71 23.14
CA GLU A 51 -6.79 7.10 22.75
C GLU A 51 -6.84 8.12 21.61
N LYS A 52 -5.77 8.91 21.51
CA LYS A 52 -5.52 9.87 20.45
C LYS A 52 -4.09 9.70 19.95
N SER A 53 -3.92 9.50 18.64
CA SER A 53 -2.61 9.39 17.98
C SER A 53 -2.45 10.47 16.91
N SER A 54 -1.24 11.00 16.76
CA SER A 54 -0.85 11.84 15.63
C SER A 54 -0.13 10.96 14.62
N GLU A 55 -0.58 10.99 13.37
CA GLU A 55 -0.19 10.01 12.35
C GLU A 55 0.02 10.68 10.98
N CYS A 56 0.47 9.89 10.02
CA CYS A 56 0.42 10.18 8.59
C CYS A 56 -0.46 9.13 7.91
N LEU A 57 -1.36 9.57 7.03
CA LEU A 57 -2.17 8.69 6.18
C LEU A 57 -1.52 8.54 4.81
N LEU A 58 -1.27 7.29 4.42
CA LEU A 58 -0.83 6.93 3.09
C LEU A 58 -2.04 6.48 2.26
N ILE A 59 -2.14 7.01 1.04
CA ILE A 59 -3.13 6.60 0.04
C ILE A 59 -2.38 6.01 -1.15
N ILE A 60 -2.30 4.69 -1.19
CA ILE A 60 -1.49 3.89 -2.10
C ILE A 60 -2.37 3.39 -3.26
N LYS A 61 -1.94 3.57 -4.51
CA LYS A 61 -2.68 3.13 -5.71
C LYS A 61 -1.95 1.94 -6.33
N THR A 62 -2.62 0.80 -6.39
CA THR A 62 -2.02 -0.46 -6.81
C THR A 62 -3.04 -1.39 -7.49
N ARG A 63 -2.57 -2.56 -7.93
CA ARG A 63 -3.40 -3.65 -8.46
C ARG A 63 -3.95 -4.52 -7.33
N LYS A 64 -5.13 -5.10 -7.55
CA LYS A 64 -5.74 -6.09 -6.66
C LYS A 64 -4.86 -7.32 -6.44
N ILE A 65 -4.13 -7.75 -7.48
CA ILE A 65 -3.23 -8.91 -7.40
C ILE A 65 -2.03 -8.69 -6.46
N LEU A 66 -1.68 -7.44 -6.16
CA LEU A 66 -0.54 -7.07 -5.30
C LEU A 66 -0.93 -6.87 -3.83
N THR A 67 -2.18 -7.17 -3.45
CA THR A 67 -2.69 -6.98 -2.07
C THR A 67 -1.74 -7.55 -1.03
N HIS A 68 -1.34 -8.81 -1.19
CA HIS A 68 -0.49 -9.50 -0.23
C HIS A 68 0.92 -8.91 -0.18
N ASP A 69 1.55 -8.67 -1.33
CA ASP A 69 2.90 -8.12 -1.39
C ASP A 69 2.98 -6.70 -0.80
N VAL A 70 1.97 -5.87 -1.08
CA VAL A 70 1.84 -4.53 -0.49
C VAL A 70 1.68 -4.62 1.03
N GLU A 71 0.78 -5.48 1.53
CA GLU A 71 0.57 -5.69 2.96
C GLU A 71 1.85 -6.15 3.67
N GLN A 72 2.56 -7.13 3.10
CA GLN A 72 3.83 -7.61 3.65
C GLN A 72 4.88 -6.52 3.66
N PHE A 73 5.01 -5.75 2.57
CA PHE A 73 5.96 -4.65 2.49
C PHE A 73 5.72 -3.61 3.59
N ILE A 74 4.46 -3.18 3.77
CA ILE A 74 4.05 -2.24 4.82
C ILE A 74 4.46 -2.77 6.21
N LYS A 75 4.18 -4.05 6.48
CA LYS A 75 4.47 -4.69 7.77
C LYS A 75 5.97 -4.79 8.10
N THR A 76 6.88 -4.70 7.12
CA THR A 76 8.33 -4.83 7.39
C THR A 76 8.91 -3.73 8.29
N LYS A 77 8.31 -2.54 8.27
CA LYS A 77 8.77 -1.38 9.05
C LYS A 77 7.69 -0.76 9.92
N HIS A 78 6.50 -1.34 9.93
CA HIS A 78 5.42 -0.83 10.76
C HIS A 78 5.72 -1.06 12.25
N THR A 79 5.59 -0.01 13.05
CA THR A 79 5.87 -0.05 14.49
C THR A 79 4.69 -0.61 15.30
N TYR A 80 3.46 -0.42 14.81
CA TYR A 80 2.25 -0.97 15.44
C TYR A 80 2.13 -2.48 15.21
N THR A 81 1.67 -3.19 16.24
CA THR A 81 1.41 -4.64 16.19
C THR A 81 0.27 -4.99 15.21
N VAL A 82 -0.75 -4.12 15.14
CA VAL A 82 -1.89 -4.26 14.24
C VAL A 82 -2.05 -2.93 13.50
N PRO A 83 -1.35 -2.73 12.37
CA PRO A 83 -1.48 -1.51 11.58
C PRO A 83 -2.83 -1.43 10.88
N GLU A 84 -3.32 -0.20 10.64
CA GLU A 84 -4.40 0.02 9.69
C GLU A 84 -3.88 -0.27 8.28
N ILE A 85 -4.47 -1.26 7.60
CA ILE A 85 -4.22 -1.56 6.19
C ILE A 85 -5.56 -1.96 5.58
N LEU A 86 -6.21 -1.03 4.88
CA LEU A 86 -7.53 -1.23 4.28
C LEU A 86 -7.45 -1.10 2.76
N PHE A 87 -8.12 -1.98 2.03
CA PHE A 87 -8.17 -1.95 0.58
C PHE A 87 -9.58 -1.59 0.09
N VAL A 88 -9.67 -0.61 -0.80
CA VAL A 88 -10.90 -0.11 -1.41
C VAL A 88 -10.83 -0.34 -2.92
N SER A 89 -11.83 -1.04 -3.48
CA SER A 89 -11.89 -1.29 -4.92
C SER A 89 -12.07 0.02 -5.70
N VAL A 90 -11.38 0.14 -6.83
CA VAL A 90 -11.61 1.21 -7.81
C VAL A 90 -12.59 0.69 -8.86
N ASP A 91 -13.81 1.22 -8.85
CA ASP A 91 -14.86 0.80 -9.78
C ASP A 91 -14.68 1.41 -11.17
N ASP A 92 -14.16 2.63 -11.25
CA ASP A 92 -13.89 3.35 -12.50
C ASP A 92 -12.81 4.43 -12.32
N GLY A 93 -12.30 4.97 -13.42
CA GLY A 93 -11.32 6.04 -13.47
C GLY A 93 -10.98 6.47 -14.90
N SER A 94 -10.19 7.53 -15.05
CA SER A 94 -9.71 7.93 -16.38
C SER A 94 -8.88 6.81 -17.00
N ALA A 95 -9.21 6.41 -18.23
CA ALA A 95 -8.54 5.31 -18.95
C ALA A 95 -7.02 5.51 -18.99
N GLU A 96 -6.56 6.72 -19.35
CA GLU A 96 -5.13 7.06 -19.41
C GLU A 96 -4.43 6.90 -18.05
N TYR A 97 -5.12 7.24 -16.95
CA TYR A 97 -4.56 7.10 -15.60
C TYR A 97 -4.51 5.63 -15.17
N LEU A 98 -5.55 4.85 -15.49
CA LEU A 98 -5.60 3.43 -15.18
C LEU A 98 -4.54 2.65 -15.98
N ASP A 99 -4.29 3.04 -17.23
CA ASP A 99 -3.23 2.49 -18.06
C ASP A 99 -1.84 2.81 -17.47
N TRP A 100 -1.61 4.08 -17.08
CA TRP A 100 -0.38 4.49 -16.42
C TRP A 100 -0.14 3.75 -15.09
N LEU A 101 -1.19 3.61 -14.26
CA LEU A 101 -1.13 2.86 -13.00
C LEU A 101 -0.72 1.41 -13.27
N GLY A 102 -1.33 0.81 -14.30
CA GLY A 102 -1.00 -0.53 -14.73
C GLY A 102 0.45 -0.68 -15.21
N ALA A 103 0.95 0.27 -16.00
CA ALA A 103 2.31 0.25 -16.53
C ALA A 103 3.38 0.45 -15.45
N ASN A 104 3.04 1.11 -14.33
CA ASN A 104 3.94 1.40 -13.20
C ASN A 104 3.71 0.46 -12.01
N THR A 105 3.14 -0.71 -12.25
CA THR A 105 3.04 -1.78 -11.25
C THR A 105 3.48 -3.09 -11.87
N ILE A 106 4.16 -3.94 -11.09
CA ILE A 106 4.56 -5.25 -11.58
C ILE A 106 3.33 -6.10 -11.91
N PHE A 107 3.38 -6.77 -13.06
CA PHE A 107 2.37 -7.75 -13.45
C PHE A 107 2.77 -9.10 -12.84
N THR A 108 2.32 -9.39 -11.62
CA THR A 108 2.58 -10.68 -10.97
C THR A 108 1.67 -11.77 -11.52
N VAL A 109 1.86 -12.16 -12.78
CA VAL A 109 1.57 -13.56 -13.12
C VAL A 109 2.79 -14.34 -12.68
N ASN A 110 2.75 -14.91 -11.47
CA ASN A 110 3.73 -15.85 -10.90
C ASN A 110 4.97 -16.03 -11.78
N THR A 111 6.01 -15.20 -11.63
CA THR A 111 7.26 -15.49 -12.30
C THR A 111 7.70 -16.86 -11.77
N PRO A 112 7.73 -17.92 -12.60
CA PRO A 112 8.13 -19.22 -12.12
C PRO A 112 9.52 -19.05 -11.52
N LYS A 113 9.63 -19.24 -10.22
CA LYS A 113 10.91 -19.24 -9.55
C LYS A 113 11.48 -20.64 -9.75
N ASP A 114 12.74 -20.73 -10.14
CA ASP A 114 13.43 -22.00 -10.09
C ASP A 114 13.52 -22.50 -8.63
N LYS A 115 14.04 -23.71 -8.42
CA LYS A 115 14.24 -24.29 -7.08
C LYS A 115 15.18 -23.46 -6.18
N SER A 116 15.84 -22.44 -6.72
CA SER A 116 16.71 -21.50 -5.99
C SER A 116 16.06 -20.14 -5.71
N GLY A 117 14.80 -19.93 -6.13
CA GLY A 117 14.07 -18.69 -5.90
C GLY A 117 14.32 -17.60 -6.95
N LYS A 118 15.09 -17.89 -8.00
CA LYS A 118 15.45 -16.90 -9.04
C LYS A 118 14.35 -16.82 -10.12
N PRO A 119 14.05 -15.61 -10.65
CA PRO A 119 13.12 -15.47 -11.77
C PRO A 119 13.60 -16.27 -12.98
N ILE A 120 12.78 -17.19 -13.47
CA ILE A 120 12.97 -17.79 -14.79
C ILE A 120 12.44 -16.75 -15.79
N LEU A 121 13.36 -16.09 -16.52
CA LEU A 121 13.04 -15.21 -17.65
C LEU A 121 12.47 -15.99 -18.83
#